data_AF-A0A7V6BF09-F1
#
_entry.id   AF-A0A7V6BF09-F1
#
_cell.length_a   1.000
_cell.length_b   1.000
_cell.length_c   1.000
_cell.angle_alpha   90.00
_cell.angle_beta   90.00
_cell.angle_gamma   90.00
#
_symmetry.space_group_name_H-M   'P 1'
#
loop_
_entity.id
_entity.type
_entity.pdbx_description
1 polymer ?
#
loop_
_entity_poly.entity_id
_entity_poly.type
_entity_poly.pdbx_seq_one_letter_code
_entity_poly.pdbx_strand_id
1 'polypeptide(L)'
;MSGITRKFLIPILSRVLLFYAFLAMVGCCSHKSLSRSTSGCDVCVVSPQWSISLETPYNKRFDASGLARTPDGRMFTINDKEPGLFEVIIDTNKMSGEIRPVSFHLNWNELTNSTGLKFSSLDLEGLFIDEFYNVWLSEESHRLIIKGSLTNGSFKILDIDWNGYEKFFSKDLNASFEGIALCADKLFVVNERKVGKVIKIDLQKQKAIYAFSPKPYGSMAADVHYSDISCFKGFLYL
;
A
#
# COMPACT_ATOMS: atom_id res chain seq x y z
N MET A 1 54.51 13.31 -61.35
CA MET A 1 53.17 12.78 -61.61
C MET A 1 52.20 13.53 -60.73
N SER A 2 51.56 14.52 -61.32
CA SER A 2 50.66 15.51 -60.70
C SER A 2 49.22 15.16 -61.08
N GLY A 3 48.33 15.20 -60.09
CA GLY A 3 46.90 14.93 -60.29
C GLY A 3 46.09 15.51 -59.14
N ILE A 4 45.97 16.84 -59.13
CA ILE A 4 45.06 17.60 -58.26
C ILE A 4 43.74 17.75 -59.03
N THR A 5 42.67 17.11 -58.57
CA THR A 5 41.31 17.38 -59.04
C THR A 5 40.57 18.28 -58.06
N ARG A 6 40.02 19.36 -58.64
CA ARG A 6 39.30 20.47 -58.03
C ARG A 6 37.86 20.09 -57.65
N LYS A 7 37.41 20.71 -56.55
CA LYS A 7 36.12 21.40 -56.30
C LYS A 7 34.82 20.60 -56.49
N PHE A 8 33.98 20.58 -55.45
CA PHE A 8 32.83 21.51 -55.34
C PHE A 8 32.39 21.70 -53.89
N LEU A 9 32.22 22.98 -53.53
CA LEU A 9 31.65 23.49 -52.28
C LEU A 9 30.11 23.51 -52.39
N ILE A 10 29.43 23.07 -51.32
CA ILE A 10 28.34 23.75 -50.54
C ILE A 10 27.11 24.24 -51.35
N PRO A 11 25.84 23.89 -50.96
CA PRO A 11 25.33 24.40 -49.69
C PRO A 11 24.45 23.54 -48.78
N ILE A 12 24.58 23.97 -47.52
CA ILE A 12 23.73 23.83 -46.34
C ILE A 12 22.28 24.27 -46.65
N LEU A 13 21.36 23.84 -45.77
CA LEU A 13 19.93 24.19 -45.66
C LEU A 13 18.96 23.29 -46.42
N SER A 14 18.45 22.25 -45.75
CA SER A 14 17.02 21.86 -45.78
C SER A 14 16.77 20.61 -44.92
N ARG A 15 16.94 20.70 -43.59
CA ARG A 15 16.38 19.70 -42.64
C ARG A 15 15.82 20.32 -41.36
N VAL A 16 15.37 21.58 -41.45
CA VAL A 16 14.65 22.30 -40.38
C VAL A 16 13.22 22.68 -40.80
N LEU A 17 12.79 22.32 -42.02
CA LEU A 17 11.40 22.46 -42.45
C LEU A 17 10.90 21.17 -43.13
N LEU A 18 10.75 20.11 -42.35
CA LEU A 18 9.58 19.25 -42.50
C LEU A 18 8.75 19.36 -41.21
N PHE A 19 8.27 20.59 -41.08
CA PHE A 19 7.16 20.97 -40.24
C PHE A 19 5.95 20.05 -40.57
N TYR A 20 5.34 19.49 -39.54
CA TYR A 20 3.88 19.41 -39.42
C TYR A 20 3.12 18.66 -40.52
N ALA A 21 3.19 17.32 -40.52
CA ALA A 21 2.17 16.49 -41.19
C ALA A 21 2.00 15.08 -40.59
N PHE A 22 2.23 14.88 -39.29
CA PHE A 22 1.80 13.65 -38.59
C PHE A 22 1.30 13.99 -37.19
N LEU A 23 0.30 14.88 -37.16
CA LEU A 23 -0.49 15.23 -35.98
C LEU A 23 -1.95 15.35 -36.41
N ALA A 24 -2.53 14.21 -36.82
CA ALA A 24 -3.96 14.08 -37.09
C ALA A 24 -4.42 12.60 -37.06
N MET A 25 -3.97 11.85 -36.05
CA MET A 25 -4.76 10.75 -35.50
C MET A 25 -4.96 11.08 -34.02
N VAL A 26 -5.60 12.23 -33.81
CA VAL A 26 -6.30 12.55 -32.58
C VAL A 26 -7.40 11.51 -32.49
N GLY A 27 -7.11 10.40 -31.80
CA GLY A 27 -8.14 9.54 -31.27
C GLY A 27 -9.03 10.45 -30.44
N CYS A 28 -10.18 10.78 -31.01
CA CYS A 28 -11.29 11.46 -30.36
C CYS A 28 -11.84 10.48 -29.31
N CYS A 29 -11.08 10.23 -28.25
CA CYS A 29 -11.66 9.85 -26.97
C CYS A 29 -12.31 11.13 -26.48
N SER A 30 -13.58 11.29 -26.87
CA SER A 30 -14.50 12.23 -26.27
C SER A 30 -14.16 12.33 -24.80
N HIS A 31 -13.63 13.48 -24.42
CA HIS A 31 -13.66 13.96 -23.05
C HIS A 31 -15.15 14.10 -22.75
N LYS A 32 -15.81 12.99 -22.40
CA LYS A 32 -17.06 13.03 -21.68
C LYS A 32 -16.68 13.81 -20.44
N SER A 33 -17.08 15.07 -20.40
CA SER A 33 -17.26 15.79 -19.15
C SER A 33 -17.79 14.77 -18.17
N LEU A 34 -17.02 14.44 -17.13
CA LEU A 34 -17.59 13.77 -15.98
C LEU A 34 -18.69 14.72 -15.52
N SER A 35 -19.92 14.44 -15.95
CA SER A 35 -21.08 14.87 -15.20
C SER A 35 -20.80 14.33 -13.82
N ARG A 36 -20.52 15.23 -12.89
CA ARG A 36 -20.38 14.93 -11.48
C ARG A 36 -21.73 14.38 -11.06
N SER A 37 -21.91 13.07 -11.24
CA SER A 37 -23.00 12.31 -10.65
C SER A 37 -22.78 12.47 -9.16
N THR A 38 -23.60 13.32 -8.54
CA THR A 38 -23.70 13.44 -7.09
C THR A 38 -24.53 12.28 -6.50
N SER A 39 -24.63 11.16 -7.20
CA SER A 39 -25.44 10.02 -6.80
C SER A 39 -24.62 8.74 -6.84
N GLY A 40 -24.48 8.13 -5.64
CA GLY A 40 -24.10 6.74 -5.45
C GLY A 40 -22.60 6.51 -5.32
N CYS A 41 -22.16 6.08 -4.14
CA CYS A 41 -20.97 5.27 -4.05
C CYS A 41 -21.37 3.92 -4.67
N ASP A 42 -20.94 3.63 -5.90
CA ASP A 42 -21.25 2.37 -6.56
C ASP A 42 -20.66 1.23 -5.72
N VAL A 43 -21.52 0.39 -5.14
CA VAL A 43 -21.09 -0.81 -4.44
C VAL A 43 -20.66 -1.82 -5.50
N CYS A 44 -19.35 -1.97 -5.67
CA CYS A 44 -18.76 -2.96 -6.56
C CYS A 44 -18.74 -4.33 -5.87
N VAL A 45 -19.67 -5.22 -6.23
CA VAL A 45 -19.55 -6.63 -5.86
C VAL A 45 -18.49 -7.27 -6.76
N VAL A 46 -17.34 -7.58 -6.18
CA VAL A 46 -16.28 -8.34 -6.85
C VAL A 46 -16.48 -9.83 -6.61
N SER A 47 -16.51 -10.61 -7.70
CA SER A 47 -16.43 -12.07 -7.64
C SER A 47 -15.04 -12.51 -8.10
N PRO A 48 -14.36 -13.42 -7.40
CA PRO A 48 -13.05 -13.89 -7.84
C PRO A 48 -13.20 -14.58 -9.20
N GLN A 49 -12.45 -14.12 -10.19
CA GLN A 49 -12.40 -14.78 -11.51
C GLN A 49 -11.59 -16.08 -11.47
N TRP A 50 -10.69 -16.21 -10.50
CA TRP A 50 -9.80 -17.36 -10.33
C TRP A 50 -9.36 -17.44 -8.86
N SER A 51 -8.93 -18.64 -8.46
CA SER A 51 -8.33 -18.92 -7.15
C SER A 51 -7.04 -19.69 -7.36
N ILE A 52 -6.01 -19.38 -6.56
CA ILE A 52 -4.69 -20.02 -6.61
C ILE A 52 -4.36 -20.52 -5.21
N SER A 53 -3.85 -21.75 -5.14
CA SER A 53 -3.29 -22.30 -3.90
C SER A 53 -1.83 -21.86 -3.77
N LEU A 54 -1.48 -21.35 -2.58
CA LEU A 54 -0.12 -20.94 -2.24
C LEU A 54 0.49 -21.98 -1.29
N GLU A 55 1.71 -22.42 -1.60
CA GLU A 55 2.53 -23.18 -0.66
C GLU A 55 3.01 -22.27 0.46
N THR A 56 2.80 -22.69 1.71
CA THR A 56 3.20 -21.90 2.88
C THR A 56 4.66 -22.15 3.24
N PRO A 57 5.35 -21.15 3.82
CA PRO A 57 6.70 -21.38 4.31
C PRO A 57 6.69 -22.46 5.40
N TYR A 58 7.70 -23.32 5.36
CA TYR A 58 7.94 -24.37 6.36
C TYR A 58 6.84 -25.42 6.51
N ASN A 59 5.87 -25.51 5.58
CA ASN A 59 4.70 -26.40 5.66
C ASN A 59 3.91 -26.23 6.97
N LYS A 60 3.84 -25.00 7.48
CA LYS A 60 3.08 -24.65 8.68
C LYS A 60 1.83 -23.84 8.33
N ARG A 61 0.93 -23.71 9.30
CA ARG A 61 -0.18 -22.74 9.23
C ARG A 61 0.41 -21.34 8.99
N PHE A 62 -0.15 -20.63 8.03
CA PHE A 62 0.23 -19.27 7.69
C PHE A 62 -1.04 -18.44 7.71
N ASP A 63 -1.20 -17.64 8.75
CA ASP A 63 -2.33 -16.75 8.93
C ASP A 63 -1.96 -15.41 8.28
N ALA A 64 -2.16 -15.37 6.96
CA ALA A 64 -1.83 -14.20 6.16
C ALA A 64 -2.69 -13.01 6.58
N SER A 65 -2.05 -11.89 6.89
CA SER A 65 -2.70 -10.60 7.02
C SER A 65 -1.97 -9.58 6.17
N GLY A 66 -2.67 -8.50 5.80
CA GLY A 66 -2.18 -7.46 4.90
C GLY A 66 -1.73 -7.94 3.50
N LEU A 67 -1.88 -7.07 2.51
CA LEU A 67 -1.36 -7.33 1.17
C LEU A 67 -0.85 -6.04 0.54
N ALA A 68 0.43 -6.00 0.21
CA ALA A 68 1.03 -4.87 -0.50
C ALA A 68 1.57 -5.31 -1.86
N ARG A 69 1.45 -4.41 -2.83
CA ARG A 69 2.05 -4.57 -4.16
C ARG A 69 2.97 -3.40 -4.45
N THR A 70 4.22 -3.70 -4.78
CA THR A 70 5.22 -2.69 -5.16
C THR A 70 5.07 -2.27 -6.63
N PRO A 71 5.67 -1.14 -7.05
CA PRO A 71 5.56 -0.66 -8.43
C PRO A 71 6.11 -1.63 -9.49
N ASP A 72 7.11 -2.44 -9.13
CA ASP A 72 7.66 -3.51 -9.97
C ASP A 72 6.73 -4.75 -10.07
N GLY A 73 5.59 -4.73 -9.37
CA GLY A 73 4.57 -5.76 -9.42
C GLY A 73 4.76 -6.89 -8.42
N ARG A 74 5.82 -6.89 -7.60
CA ARG A 74 5.99 -7.87 -6.52
C ARG A 74 4.90 -7.70 -5.47
N MET A 75 4.51 -8.79 -4.83
CA MET A 75 3.47 -8.82 -3.82
C MET A 75 4.04 -9.33 -2.51
N PHE A 76 3.61 -8.72 -1.41
CA PHE A 76 4.08 -9.04 -0.09
C PHE A 76 2.90 -9.15 0.87
N THR A 77 3.05 -10.01 1.87
CA THR A 77 2.10 -10.23 2.96
C THR A 77 2.86 -10.40 4.27
N ILE A 78 2.15 -10.30 5.38
CA ILE A 78 2.65 -10.57 6.73
C ILE A 78 1.90 -11.77 7.31
N ASN A 79 2.38 -12.28 8.43
CA ASN A 79 1.73 -13.32 9.20
C ASN A 79 1.36 -12.72 10.56
N ASP A 80 0.10 -12.84 10.97
CA ASP A 80 -0.43 -12.25 12.21
C ASP A 80 0.14 -12.89 13.50
N LYS A 81 1.04 -13.89 13.38
CA LYS A 81 1.77 -14.52 14.49
C LYS A 81 3.29 -14.49 14.34
N GLU A 82 3.84 -14.05 13.22
CA GLU A 82 5.30 -14.07 12.98
C GLU A 82 5.89 -12.70 12.62
N PRO A 83 7.06 -12.33 13.19
CA PRO A 83 7.67 -11.01 13.00
C PRO A 83 8.48 -10.96 11.68
N GLY A 84 7.79 -10.94 10.55
CA GLY A 84 8.47 -10.91 9.26
C GLY A 84 7.57 -10.53 8.09
N LEU A 85 8.22 -10.16 6.99
CA LEU A 85 7.56 -9.97 5.71
C LEU A 85 7.80 -11.20 4.83
N PHE A 86 6.80 -11.51 4.01
CA PHE A 86 6.86 -12.62 3.06
C PHE A 86 6.48 -12.13 1.67
N GLU A 87 7.16 -12.64 0.65
CA GLU A 87 6.84 -12.39 -0.75
C GLU A 87 5.88 -13.47 -1.27
N VAL A 88 4.81 -13.02 -1.92
CA VAL A 88 3.85 -13.87 -2.62
C VAL A 88 4.28 -14.01 -4.07
N ILE A 89 4.67 -15.22 -4.46
CA ILE A 89 5.11 -15.53 -5.82
C ILE A 89 4.02 -16.35 -6.48
N ILE A 90 3.48 -15.85 -7.59
CA ILE A 90 2.41 -16.51 -8.34
C ILE A 90 2.93 -16.96 -9.71
N ASP A 91 2.77 -18.24 -10.01
CA ASP A 91 2.92 -18.79 -11.36
C ASP A 91 1.54 -18.89 -12.02
N THR A 92 1.22 -17.91 -12.85
CA THR A 92 -0.06 -17.85 -13.57
C THR A 92 -0.22 -18.94 -14.63
N ASN A 93 0.87 -19.58 -15.08
CA ASN A 93 0.77 -20.69 -16.04
C ASN A 93 0.35 -21.98 -15.37
N LYS A 94 0.73 -22.16 -14.09
CA LYS A 94 0.42 -23.35 -13.30
C LYS A 94 -0.77 -23.16 -12.35
N MET A 95 -1.28 -21.94 -12.22
CA MET A 95 -2.32 -21.58 -11.24
C MET A 95 -1.91 -21.98 -9.81
N SER A 96 -0.62 -21.84 -9.51
CA SER A 96 -0.01 -22.18 -8.23
C SER A 96 0.91 -21.03 -7.79
N GLY A 97 1.28 -21.02 -6.52
CA GLY A 97 2.26 -20.07 -6.02
C GLY A 97 2.88 -20.54 -4.71
N GLU A 98 3.71 -19.68 -4.15
CA GLU A 98 4.40 -19.92 -2.89
C GLU A 98 4.57 -18.61 -2.13
N ILE A 99 4.67 -18.72 -0.81
CA ILE A 99 4.99 -17.62 0.09
C ILE A 99 6.41 -17.83 0.60
N ARG A 100 7.31 -16.88 0.29
CA ARG A 100 8.72 -16.95 0.69
C ARG A 100 9.06 -15.90 1.74
N PRO A 101 9.78 -16.26 2.82
CA PRO A 101 10.32 -15.26 3.73
C PRO A 101 11.26 -14.31 2.99
N VAL A 102 11.17 -13.01 3.30
CA VAL A 102 12.15 -12.02 2.82
C VAL A 102 13.10 -11.60 3.93
N SER A 103 14.23 -10.97 3.57
CA SER A 103 15.20 -10.45 4.53
C SER A 103 14.71 -9.13 5.16
N PHE A 104 13.55 -9.20 5.80
CA PHE A 104 12.97 -8.16 6.63
C PHE A 104 12.36 -8.86 7.84
N HIS A 105 12.97 -8.66 9.01
CA HIS A 105 12.58 -9.32 10.25
C HIS A 105 12.50 -8.29 11.36
N LEU A 106 11.37 -8.28 12.08
CA LEU A 106 11.25 -7.46 13.26
C LEU A 106 11.92 -8.20 14.41
N ASN A 107 13.03 -7.66 14.91
CA ASN A 107 13.75 -8.30 16.01
C ASN A 107 12.99 -8.06 17.32
N TRP A 108 12.59 -9.15 17.99
CA TRP A 108 11.87 -9.12 19.27
C TRP A 108 12.55 -8.31 20.36
N ASN A 109 13.88 -8.41 20.46
CA ASN A 109 14.65 -7.69 21.48
C ASN A 109 14.65 -6.19 21.15
N GLU A 110 14.80 -5.82 19.88
CA GLU A 110 14.74 -4.43 19.46
C GLU A 110 13.34 -3.83 19.66
N LEU A 111 12.28 -4.57 19.34
CA LEU A 111 10.89 -4.18 19.62
C LEU A 111 10.65 -3.96 21.12
N THR A 112 11.04 -4.94 21.94
CA THR A 112 10.90 -4.90 23.41
C THR A 112 11.67 -3.73 23.99
N ASN A 113 12.92 -3.53 23.57
CA ASN A 113 13.77 -2.44 24.06
C ASN A 113 13.24 -1.07 23.63
N SER A 114 12.69 -0.96 22.41
CA SER A 114 12.19 0.31 21.88
C SER A 114 10.85 0.75 22.50
N THR A 115 10.01 -0.21 22.91
CA THR A 115 8.67 0.07 23.46
C THR A 115 8.56 -0.08 24.97
N GLY A 116 9.46 -0.86 25.58
CA GLY A 116 9.29 -1.37 26.95
C GLY A 116 8.19 -2.44 27.09
N LEU A 117 7.54 -2.84 25.99
CA LEU A 117 6.47 -3.83 25.99
C LEU A 117 7.04 -5.24 25.90
N LYS A 118 6.38 -6.19 26.57
CA LYS A 118 6.68 -7.61 26.43
C LYS A 118 5.69 -8.23 25.46
N PHE A 119 6.19 -8.77 24.36
CA PHE A 119 5.37 -9.40 23.35
C PHE A 119 5.41 -10.93 23.51
N SER A 120 4.23 -11.56 23.55
CA SER A 120 4.10 -13.02 23.35
C SER A 120 3.96 -13.37 21.86
N SER A 121 3.43 -12.43 21.07
CA SER A 121 3.23 -12.44 19.62
C SER A 121 3.09 -10.99 19.14
N LEU A 122 3.19 -10.77 17.82
CA LEU A 122 2.86 -9.50 17.18
C LEU A 122 1.61 -9.77 16.38
N ASP A 123 0.58 -8.99 16.64
CA ASP A 123 -0.69 -9.05 15.94
C ASP A 123 -0.61 -8.10 14.75
N LEU A 124 0.21 -8.47 13.75
CA LEU A 124 0.43 -7.64 12.57
C LEU A 124 -0.74 -7.81 11.61
N GLU A 125 -1.43 -6.71 11.30
CA GLU A 125 -2.64 -6.76 10.47
C GLU A 125 -2.52 -5.95 9.17
N GLY A 126 -2.04 -4.72 9.26
CA GLY A 126 -1.89 -3.86 8.09
C GLY A 126 -0.49 -3.91 7.51
N LEU A 127 -0.42 -3.91 6.19
CA LEU A 127 0.83 -3.82 5.43
C LEU A 127 0.68 -2.83 4.27
N PHE A 128 1.58 -1.87 4.21
CA PHE A 128 1.77 -1.01 3.04
C PHE A 128 3.24 -0.89 2.67
N ILE A 129 3.54 -0.89 1.38
CA ILE A 129 4.90 -0.67 0.86
C ILE A 129 4.85 0.48 -0.14
N ASP A 130 5.64 1.52 0.09
CA ASP A 130 5.70 2.66 -0.82
C ASP A 130 6.64 2.43 -2.02
N GLU A 131 6.67 3.40 -2.93
CA GLU A 131 7.50 3.34 -4.14
C GLU A 131 9.01 3.34 -3.87
N PHE A 132 9.43 3.67 -2.65
CA PHE A 132 10.82 3.64 -2.19
C PHE A 132 11.12 2.39 -1.36
N TYR A 133 10.20 1.40 -1.38
CA TYR A 133 10.31 0.17 -0.60
C TYR A 133 10.41 0.41 0.92
N ASN A 134 9.86 1.53 1.43
CA ASN A 134 9.59 1.63 2.85
C ASN A 134 8.39 0.76 3.19
N VAL A 135 8.52 0.00 4.27
CA VAL A 135 7.46 -0.85 4.82
C VAL A 135 6.73 -0.06 5.90
N TRP A 136 5.42 -0.13 5.90
CA TRP A 136 4.56 0.43 6.93
C TRP A 136 3.66 -0.69 7.45
N LEU A 137 3.71 -0.93 8.75
CA LEU A 137 2.92 -1.96 9.41
C LEU A 137 2.08 -1.33 10.51
N SER A 138 0.88 -1.87 10.70
CA SER A 138 0.09 -1.70 11.92
C SER A 138 0.12 -2.98 12.73
N GLU A 139 0.31 -2.84 14.04
CA GLU A 139 0.14 -3.92 15.01
C GLU A 139 -1.08 -3.62 15.89
N GLU A 140 -1.97 -4.60 15.99
CA GLU A 140 -3.29 -4.46 16.58
C GLU A 140 -3.20 -4.35 18.10
N SER A 141 -2.55 -5.27 18.79
CA SER A 141 -2.68 -5.39 20.24
C SER A 141 -2.16 -4.18 21.02
N HIS A 142 -1.08 -3.54 20.55
CA HIS A 142 -0.40 -2.44 21.22
C HIS A 142 -0.46 -1.13 20.44
N ARG A 143 -1.21 -1.10 19.32
CA ARG A 143 -1.41 0.11 18.50
C ARG A 143 -0.11 0.69 17.98
N LEU A 144 0.79 -0.19 17.54
CA LEU A 144 2.07 0.24 17.02
C LEU A 144 1.93 0.57 15.54
N ILE A 145 2.60 1.65 15.14
CA ILE A 145 2.89 1.93 13.74
C ILE A 145 4.38 1.70 13.54
N ILE A 146 4.73 0.75 12.70
CA ILE A 146 6.12 0.36 12.45
C ILE A 146 6.49 0.84 11.05
N LYS A 147 7.59 1.58 10.95
CA LYS A 147 8.19 1.97 9.67
C LYS A 147 9.49 1.21 9.47
N GLY A 148 9.60 0.49 8.37
CA GLY A 148 10.81 -0.22 7.97
C GLY A 148 11.27 0.08 6.56
N SER A 149 12.32 -0.61 6.13
CA SER A 149 12.86 -0.53 4.78
C SER A 149 13.25 -1.93 4.31
N LEU A 150 12.71 -2.34 3.16
CA LEU A 150 13.08 -3.61 2.53
C LEU A 150 14.52 -3.63 2.02
N THR A 151 15.09 -2.46 1.75
CA THR A 151 16.42 -2.37 1.12
C THR A 151 17.55 -2.68 2.10
N ASN A 152 17.36 -2.41 3.39
CA ASN A 152 18.38 -2.61 4.41
C ASN A 152 17.88 -3.39 5.65
N GLY A 153 16.62 -3.82 5.64
CA GLY A 153 16.01 -4.58 6.74
C GLY A 153 15.79 -3.79 8.04
N SER A 154 16.08 -2.48 8.06
CA SER A 154 15.90 -1.67 9.26
C SER A 154 14.43 -1.38 9.54
N PHE A 155 14.10 -1.18 10.81
CA PHE A 155 12.80 -0.71 11.24
C PHE A 155 12.90 0.22 12.44
N LYS A 156 11.81 0.97 12.67
CA LYS A 156 11.56 1.77 13.86
C LYS A 156 10.07 1.81 14.15
N ILE A 157 9.75 2.02 15.41
CA ILE A 157 8.38 2.24 15.86
C ILE A 157 8.14 3.74 15.92
N LEU A 158 6.99 4.19 15.46
CA LEU A 158 6.57 5.58 15.55
C LEU A 158 5.82 5.80 16.85
N ASP A 159 6.19 6.85 17.57
CA ASP A 159 5.54 7.26 18.81
C ASP A 159 4.35 8.15 18.47
N ILE A 160 3.26 7.51 18.05
CA ILE A 160 2.06 8.23 17.63
C ILE A 160 1.26 8.67 18.85
N ASP A 161 1.08 9.98 19.00
CA ASP A 161 0.16 10.56 19.97
C ASP A 161 -1.30 10.28 19.55
N TRP A 162 -1.96 9.44 20.35
CA TRP A 162 -3.36 9.04 20.19
C TRP A 162 -4.35 9.85 21.04
N ASN A 163 -3.90 10.90 21.73
CA ASN A 163 -4.74 11.68 22.64
C ASN A 163 -6.04 12.15 21.97
N GLY A 164 -7.18 11.76 22.54
CA GLY A 164 -8.53 12.09 22.06
C GLY A 164 -9.12 11.11 21.05
N TYR A 165 -8.34 10.11 20.61
CA TYR A 165 -8.74 9.04 19.68
C TYR A 165 -8.91 7.69 20.40
N GLU A 166 -8.48 7.56 21.64
CA GLU A 166 -8.56 6.31 22.42
C GLU A 166 -10.00 5.84 22.64
N LYS A 167 -10.95 6.76 22.57
CA LYS A 167 -12.39 6.45 22.61
C LYS A 167 -12.83 5.50 21.49
N PHE A 168 -12.15 5.49 20.36
CA PHE A 168 -12.43 4.61 19.22
C PHE A 168 -11.88 3.20 19.42
N PHE A 169 -10.85 3.04 20.24
CA PHE A 169 -10.27 1.74 20.50
C PHE A 169 -11.07 0.97 21.57
N SER A 170 -11.00 -0.36 21.46
CA SER A 170 -11.43 -1.22 22.54
C SER A 170 -10.55 -1.05 23.77
N LYS A 171 -11.08 -1.42 24.94
CA LYS A 171 -10.30 -1.43 26.18
C LYS A 171 -9.49 -2.71 26.36
N ASP A 172 -9.86 -3.79 25.67
CA ASP A 172 -9.02 -4.98 25.57
C ASP A 172 -7.95 -4.78 24.49
N LEU A 173 -6.98 -5.70 24.45
CA LEU A 173 -5.93 -5.73 23.42
C LEU A 173 -6.47 -6.21 22.06
N ASN A 174 -7.78 -6.47 21.95
CA ASN A 174 -8.39 -6.87 20.70
C ASN A 174 -8.93 -5.63 19.97
N ALA A 175 -8.88 -5.68 18.65
CA ALA A 175 -9.47 -4.80 17.67
C ALA A 175 -9.01 -3.34 17.72
N SER A 176 -7.69 -3.12 17.69
CA SER A 176 -7.16 -1.76 17.49
C SER A 176 -6.91 -1.39 16.04
N PHE A 177 -6.07 -2.12 15.31
CA PHE A 177 -5.66 -1.74 13.97
C PHE A 177 -5.75 -2.91 13.00
N GLU A 178 -6.24 -2.58 11.82
CA GLU A 178 -6.40 -3.47 10.68
C GLU A 178 -5.49 -2.90 9.57
N GLY A 179 -6.04 -2.59 8.40
CA GLY A 179 -5.33 -1.93 7.30
C GLY A 179 -4.60 -0.62 7.61
N ILE A 180 -3.52 -0.40 6.84
CA ILE A 180 -2.68 0.80 6.88
C ILE A 180 -2.37 1.24 5.43
N ALA A 181 -2.37 2.55 5.17
CA ALA A 181 -2.02 3.06 3.85
C ALA A 181 -1.35 4.44 3.93
N LEU A 182 -0.39 4.70 3.04
CA LEU A 182 0.18 6.03 2.84
C LEU A 182 -0.37 6.63 1.55
N CYS A 183 -1.14 7.71 1.67
CA CYS A 183 -1.62 8.49 0.53
C CYS A 183 -1.03 9.89 0.54
N ALA A 184 -0.24 10.19 -0.50
CA ALA A 184 0.59 11.38 -0.57
C ALA A 184 1.52 11.48 0.65
N ASP A 185 1.28 12.44 1.55
CA ASP A 185 2.07 12.73 2.75
C ASP A 185 1.38 12.29 4.05
N LYS A 186 0.26 11.56 3.94
CA LYS A 186 -0.63 11.25 5.06
C LYS A 186 -0.74 9.75 5.22
N LEU A 187 -0.43 9.29 6.43
CA LEU A 187 -0.64 7.90 6.82
C LEU A 187 -2.06 7.76 7.35
N PHE A 188 -2.71 6.68 6.95
CA PHE A 188 -4.04 6.29 7.39
C PHE A 188 -3.95 4.90 8.01
N VAL A 189 -4.72 4.68 9.05
CA VAL A 189 -4.92 3.37 9.67
C VAL A 189 -6.42 3.20 9.95
N VAL A 190 -6.92 1.98 9.87
CA VAL A 190 -8.29 1.65 10.27
C VAL A 190 -8.35 0.79 11.52
N ASN A 191 -9.46 0.89 12.27
CA ASN A 191 -9.77 -0.02 13.37
C ASN A 191 -11.02 -0.87 13.06
N GLU A 192 -11.03 -2.11 13.56
CA GLU A 192 -12.12 -3.05 13.35
C GLU A 192 -13.37 -2.75 14.20
N ARG A 193 -13.22 -2.64 15.54
CA ARG A 193 -14.36 -2.73 16.48
C ARG A 193 -14.71 -1.44 17.21
N LYS A 194 -15.87 -1.51 17.87
CA LYS A 194 -16.52 -0.53 18.76
C LYS A 194 -17.11 0.65 18.00
N VAL A 195 -16.28 1.34 17.23
CA VAL A 195 -16.70 2.34 16.24
C VAL A 195 -15.62 2.34 15.16
N GLY A 196 -15.86 1.70 14.02
CA GLY A 196 -14.88 1.65 12.94
C GLY A 196 -14.59 3.05 12.41
N LYS A 197 -13.31 3.40 12.38
CA LYS A 197 -12.75 4.67 11.93
C LYS A 197 -11.62 4.43 10.97
N VAL A 198 -11.53 5.34 10.02
CA VAL A 198 -10.32 5.67 9.30
C VAL A 198 -9.67 6.81 10.06
N ILE A 199 -8.50 6.57 10.62
CA ILE A 199 -7.74 7.53 11.40
C ILE A 199 -6.56 8.01 10.58
N LYS A 200 -6.44 9.32 10.45
CA LYS A 200 -5.37 9.99 9.72
C LYS A 200 -4.30 10.47 10.68
N ILE A 201 -3.05 10.19 10.35
CA ILE A 201 -1.87 10.49 11.14
C ILE A 201 -1.01 11.53 10.40
N ASP A 202 -0.61 12.58 11.13
CA ASP A 202 0.41 13.53 10.69
C ASP A 202 1.78 12.95 11.04
N LEU A 203 2.52 12.48 10.03
CA LEU A 203 3.82 11.83 10.23
C LEU A 203 4.91 12.78 10.73
N GLN A 204 4.81 14.08 10.45
CA GLN A 204 5.80 15.05 10.93
C GLN A 204 5.63 15.29 12.44
N LYS A 205 4.37 15.34 12.89
CA LYS A 205 4.04 15.54 14.32
C LYS A 205 3.88 14.23 15.08
N GLN A 206 3.90 13.09 14.39
CA GLN A 206 3.60 11.77 14.93
C GLN A 206 2.33 11.79 15.80
N LYS A 207 1.21 12.21 15.24
CA LYS A 207 -0.06 12.26 15.98
C LYS A 207 -1.28 12.02 15.11
N ALA A 208 -2.32 11.46 15.70
CA ALA A 208 -3.63 11.39 15.07
C ALA A 208 -4.23 12.81 14.94
N ILE A 209 -4.70 13.16 13.74
CA ILE A 209 -5.19 14.52 13.44
C ILE A 209 -6.63 14.54 12.93
N TYR A 210 -7.15 13.42 12.46
CA TYR A 210 -8.52 13.35 11.98
C TYR A 210 -9.02 11.91 12.01
N ALA A 211 -10.32 11.70 12.22
CA ALA A 211 -10.96 10.41 12.06
C ALA A 211 -12.33 10.55 11.40
N PHE A 212 -12.68 9.62 10.53
CA PHE A 212 -13.96 9.58 9.81
C PHE A 212 -14.41 8.12 9.60
N SER A 213 -15.69 7.93 9.26
CA SER A 213 -16.26 6.60 9.01
C SER A 213 -16.99 6.59 7.67
N PRO A 214 -16.31 6.26 6.56
CA PRO A 214 -16.96 6.03 5.29
C PRO A 214 -17.99 4.90 5.43
N LYS A 215 -19.26 5.19 5.14
CA LYS A 215 -20.29 4.15 5.08
C LYS A 215 -20.57 3.80 3.62
N PRO A 216 -20.66 2.50 3.27
CA PRO A 216 -21.16 2.10 1.97
C PRO A 216 -22.55 2.70 1.73
N TYR A 217 -22.80 3.14 0.49
CA TYR A 217 -24.09 3.71 0.14
C TYR A 217 -25.22 2.71 0.40
N GLY A 218 -26.28 3.13 1.08
CA GLY A 218 -27.41 2.27 1.44
C GLY A 218 -27.17 1.34 2.64
N SER A 219 -25.97 1.34 3.25
CA SER A 219 -25.75 0.58 4.49
C SER A 219 -26.55 1.18 5.65
N MET A 220 -27.41 0.34 6.24
CA MET A 220 -28.16 0.65 7.46
C MET A 220 -27.45 0.15 8.72
N ALA A 221 -26.24 -0.40 8.59
CA ALA A 221 -25.50 -0.93 9.71
C ALA A 221 -25.16 0.19 10.71
N ALA A 222 -25.34 -0.13 12.00
CA ALA A 222 -25.01 0.79 13.09
C ALA A 222 -23.52 1.17 13.05
N ASP A 223 -22.67 0.19 12.74
CA ASP A 223 -21.22 0.33 12.61
C ASP A 223 -20.71 -0.25 11.28
N VAL A 224 -19.51 0.14 10.86
CA VAL A 224 -18.79 -0.38 9.69
C VAL A 224 -17.43 -0.83 10.17
N HIS A 225 -17.09 -2.09 9.92
CA HIS A 225 -15.76 -2.64 10.20
C HIS A 225 -14.94 -2.58 8.92
N TYR A 226 -13.71 -2.08 8.99
CA TYR A 226 -12.78 -2.07 7.85
C TYR A 226 -11.71 -3.10 8.12
N SER A 227 -11.56 -4.07 7.23
CA SER A 227 -10.48 -5.06 7.29
C SER A 227 -9.20 -4.55 6.64
N ASP A 228 -9.29 -3.66 5.65
CA ASP A 228 -8.12 -3.13 4.97
C ASP A 228 -8.38 -1.74 4.38
N ILE A 229 -7.31 -1.04 4.02
CA ILE A 229 -7.31 0.19 3.23
C ILE A 229 -6.13 0.20 2.27
N SER A 230 -6.30 0.83 1.11
CA SER A 230 -5.22 0.95 0.14
C SER A 230 -5.10 2.34 -0.43
N CYS A 231 -3.91 2.68 -0.92
CA CYS A 231 -3.70 3.89 -1.69
C CYS A 231 -3.46 3.57 -3.16
N PHE A 232 -4.23 4.18 -4.05
CA PHE A 232 -4.02 4.08 -5.48
C PHE A 232 -4.14 5.45 -6.14
N LYS A 233 -3.09 5.84 -6.87
CA LYS A 233 -3.00 7.15 -7.56
C LYS A 233 -3.30 8.35 -6.65
N GLY A 234 -2.88 8.26 -5.38
CA GLY A 234 -3.09 9.31 -4.38
C GLY A 234 -4.48 9.35 -3.75
N PHE A 235 -5.37 8.43 -4.13
CA PHE A 235 -6.69 8.28 -3.54
C PHE A 235 -6.71 7.11 -2.56
N LEU A 236 -7.39 7.31 -1.44
CA LEU A 236 -7.63 6.27 -0.43
C LEU A 236 -8.83 5.42 -0.86
N TYR A 237 -8.69 4.10 -0.79
CA TYR A 237 -9.72 3.11 -1.06
C TYR A 237 -9.95 2.28 0.20
N LEU A 238 -11.21 1.91 0.42
CA LEU A 238 -11.74 1.15 1.54
C LEU A 238 -12.64 0.03 1.04
#